data_AF-A0A410JRJ3-F1
#
_entry.id   AF-A0A410JRJ3-F1
#
_cell.length_a   1.000
_cell.length_b   1.000
_cell.length_c   1.000
_cell.angle_alpha   90.00
_cell.angle_beta   90.00
_cell.angle_gamma   90.00
#
_symmetry.space_group_name_H-M   'P 1'
#
loop_
_entity.id
_entity.type
_entity.pdbx_description
1 polymer ?
#
loop_
_entity_poly.entity_id
_entity_poly.type
_entity_poly.pdbx_seq_one_letter_code
_entity_poly.pdbx_strand_id
1 'polypeptide(L)'
;MLELIKKYIFIMGILSSIFSCRVKKDVYIYRTEVFYKKEKELKISLDEATNIYSTYILKNKKENETLFCRLDIIYGDYYIFKKEWEPYNLKTGNYNLSGIWINGYTGEIEEVTTHKNIRIILEPSKHLPYVKKIIDNKENR
;
A
#
# COMPACT_ATOMS: atom_id res chain seq x y z
N MET A 1 1.73 4.47 43.53
CA MET A 1 1.74 3.46 42.44
C MET A 1 0.52 3.61 41.52
N LEU A 2 -0.70 3.63 42.06
CA LEU A 2 -1.94 3.79 41.28
C LEU A 2 -2.03 5.12 40.50
N GLU A 3 -1.48 6.22 41.04
CA GLU A 3 -1.49 7.53 40.36
C GLU A 3 -0.51 7.62 39.16
N LEU A 4 0.63 6.92 39.24
CA LEU A 4 1.58 6.80 38.14
C LEU A 4 0.98 6.04 36.96
N ILE A 5 0.21 4.98 37.25
CA ILE A 5 -0.48 4.17 36.23
C ILE A 5 -1.56 5.00 35.53
N LYS A 6 -2.36 5.77 36.28
CA LYS A 6 -3.38 6.67 35.70
C LYS A 6 -2.77 7.74 34.78
N LYS A 7 -1.64 8.33 35.18
CA LYS A 7 -0.91 9.32 34.37
C LYS A 7 -0.35 8.71 33.08
N TYR A 8 0.14 7.47 33.14
CA TYR A 8 0.66 6.74 31.97
C TYR A 8 -0.44 6.35 30.97
N ILE A 9 -1.61 5.91 31.47
CA ILE A 9 -2.78 5.61 30.65
C ILE A 9 -3.29 6.87 29.92
N PHE A 10 -3.28 8.01 30.61
CA PHE A 10 -3.70 9.29 30.03
C PHE A 10 -2.75 9.76 28.90
N ILE A 11 -1.44 9.58 29.06
CA ILE A 11 -0.44 9.95 28.04
C ILE A 11 -0.56 9.06 26.79
N MET A 12 -0.79 7.76 26.94
CA MET A 12 -0.99 6.84 25.81
C MET A 12 -2.32 7.09 25.07
N GLY A 13 -3.38 7.47 25.80
CA GLY A 13 -4.66 7.84 25.20
C GLY A 13 -4.57 9.08 24.29
N ILE A 14 -3.80 10.09 24.70
CA ILE A 14 -3.62 11.32 23.91
C ILE A 14 -2.84 11.03 22.62
N LEU A 15 -1.77 10.21 22.66
CA LEU A 15 -0.99 9.88 21.47
C LEU A 15 -1.82 9.18 20.37
N SER A 16 -2.79 8.35 20.76
CA SER A 16 -3.67 7.64 19.81
C SER A 16 -4.67 8.56 19.08
N SER A 17 -4.92 9.76 19.61
CA SER A 17 -5.94 10.68 19.10
C SER A 17 -5.43 11.71 18.09
N ILE A 18 -4.11 11.92 18.01
CA ILE A 18 -3.50 12.92 17.09
C ILE A 18 -3.43 12.38 15.64
N PHE A 19 -3.51 11.06 15.44
CA PHE A 19 -3.50 10.45 14.10
C PHE A 19 -4.85 10.41 13.39
N SER A 20 -5.93 10.91 14.01
CA SER A 20 -7.26 10.95 13.38
C SER A 20 -7.52 12.20 12.53
N CYS A 21 -6.51 13.05 12.32
CA CYS A 21 -6.61 14.07 11.29
C CYS A 21 -6.64 13.34 9.93
N ARG A 22 -7.80 13.26 9.29
CA ARG A 22 -7.96 12.74 7.92
C ARG A 22 -7.31 13.71 6.93
N VAL A 23 -6.00 13.84 7.01
CA VAL A 23 -5.19 14.54 6.02
C VAL A 23 -5.47 13.87 4.69
N LYS A 24 -5.92 14.66 3.73
CA LYS A 24 -6.07 14.19 2.34
C LYS A 24 -4.68 13.74 1.90
N LYS A 25 -4.52 12.43 1.72
CA LYS A 25 -3.25 11.87 1.26
C LYS A 25 -3.10 12.18 -0.22
N ASP A 26 -1.90 12.62 -0.60
CA ASP A 26 -1.55 12.85 -1.99
C ASP A 26 -1.49 11.54 -2.77
N VAL A 27 -1.72 11.61 -4.08
CA VAL A 27 -1.72 10.46 -4.98
C VAL A 27 -0.59 10.64 -5.98
N TYR A 28 0.30 9.65 -6.06
CA TYR A 28 1.41 9.65 -7.01
C TYR A 28 1.26 8.43 -7.92
N ILE A 29 1.11 8.66 -9.22
CA ILE A 29 0.76 7.61 -10.19
C ILE A 29 2.02 6.99 -10.77
N TYR A 30 2.13 5.67 -10.78
CA TYR A 30 3.29 4.96 -11.33
C TYR A 30 3.61 5.41 -12.76
N ARG A 31 4.90 5.44 -13.11
CA ARG A 31 5.47 5.99 -14.37
C ARG A 31 5.32 7.50 -14.59
N THR A 32 4.89 8.26 -13.59
CA THR A 32 4.95 9.72 -13.65
C THR A 32 6.20 10.25 -12.95
N GLU A 33 6.68 11.44 -13.33
CA GLU A 33 7.80 12.09 -12.64
C GLU A 33 7.50 12.32 -11.15
N VAL A 34 6.24 12.64 -10.81
CA VAL A 34 5.84 12.86 -9.42
C VAL A 34 5.92 11.58 -8.59
N PHE A 35 5.66 10.42 -9.20
CA PHE A 35 5.88 9.13 -8.54
C PHE A 35 7.36 8.88 -8.27
N TYR A 36 8.22 9.05 -9.28
CA TYR A 36 9.66 8.79 -9.09
C TYR A 36 10.31 9.78 -8.12
N LYS A 37 9.82 11.02 -8.05
CA LYS A 37 10.23 11.97 -7.01
C LYS A 37 9.80 11.48 -5.63
N LYS A 38 8.54 11.10 -5.46
CA LYS A 38 8.04 10.57 -4.19
C LYS A 38 8.77 9.29 -3.77
N GLU A 39 8.99 8.35 -4.68
CA GLU A 39 9.71 7.10 -4.42
C GLU A 39 11.11 7.37 -3.85
N LYS A 40 11.82 8.38 -4.37
CA LYS A 40 13.15 8.78 -3.86
C LYS A 40 13.12 9.43 -2.47
N GLU A 41 11.98 9.97 -2.05
CA GLU A 41 11.78 10.51 -0.70
C GLU A 41 11.48 9.42 0.34
N LEU A 42 11.01 8.25 -0.10
CA LEU A 42 10.73 7.11 0.75
C LEU A 42 12.02 6.38 1.12
N LYS A 43 12.04 5.75 2.31
CA LYS A 43 13.20 4.99 2.79
C LYS A 43 13.31 3.62 2.12
N ILE A 44 12.18 3.05 1.76
CA ILE A 44 12.04 1.72 1.16
C ILE A 44 11.69 1.93 -0.31
N SER A 45 12.44 1.25 -1.19
CA SER A 45 12.20 1.27 -2.63
C SER A 45 10.96 0.47 -3.04
N LEU A 46 10.45 0.69 -4.27
CA LEU A 46 9.37 -0.13 -4.81
C LEU A 46 9.74 -1.62 -4.87
N ASP A 47 11.01 -1.94 -5.15
CA ASP A 47 11.48 -3.34 -5.19
C ASP A 47 11.49 -3.99 -3.80
N GLU A 48 11.96 -3.28 -2.78
CA GLU A 48 11.90 -3.76 -1.40
C GLU A 48 10.46 -3.90 -0.91
N ALA A 49 9.59 -2.92 -1.19
CA ALA A 49 8.17 -3.01 -0.89
C ALA A 49 7.53 -4.21 -1.61
N THR A 50 7.92 -4.48 -2.86
CA THR A 50 7.46 -5.66 -3.61
C THR A 50 7.93 -6.96 -2.98
N ASN A 51 9.14 -7.01 -2.42
CA ASN A 51 9.64 -8.18 -1.70
C ASN A 51 8.86 -8.42 -0.41
N ILE A 52 8.56 -7.35 0.35
CA ILE A 52 7.72 -7.41 1.55
C ILE A 52 6.32 -7.93 1.19
N TYR A 53 5.69 -7.37 0.16
CA TYR A 53 4.39 -7.80 -0.35
C TYR A 53 4.40 -9.29 -0.76
N SER A 54 5.39 -9.68 -1.56
CA SER A 54 5.51 -11.05 -2.07
C SER A 54 5.65 -12.05 -0.94
N THR A 55 6.49 -11.73 0.05
CA THR A 55 6.69 -12.56 1.26
C THR A 55 5.39 -12.71 2.05
N TYR A 56 4.64 -11.60 2.20
CA TYR A 56 3.37 -11.59 2.92
C TYR A 56 2.29 -12.43 2.22
N ILE A 57 2.10 -12.27 0.91
CA ILE A 57 1.08 -13.03 0.19
C ILE A 57 1.46 -14.51 0.10
N LEU A 58 2.74 -14.85 -0.15
CA LEU A 58 3.17 -16.25 -0.22
C LEU A 58 2.92 -17.01 1.09
N LYS A 59 3.07 -16.37 2.25
CA LYS A 59 2.72 -16.97 3.55
C LYS A 59 1.24 -17.31 3.68
N ASN A 60 0.38 -16.57 2.99
CA ASN A 60 -1.08 -16.68 3.07
C ASN A 60 -1.70 -17.35 1.83
N LYS A 61 -0.87 -17.88 0.93
CA LYS A 61 -1.28 -18.40 -0.37
C LYS A 61 -1.90 -19.80 -0.26
N LYS A 62 -2.91 -20.08 -1.09
CA LYS A 62 -3.41 -21.44 -1.34
C LYS A 62 -2.57 -22.13 -2.44
N GLU A 63 -2.39 -23.45 -2.35
CA GLU A 63 -1.58 -24.18 -3.34
C GLU A 63 -2.02 -23.92 -4.79
N ASN A 64 -1.05 -23.84 -5.70
CA ASN A 64 -1.20 -23.67 -7.15
C ASN A 64 -1.72 -22.31 -7.67
N GLU A 65 -1.86 -21.29 -6.83
CA GLU A 65 -2.26 -19.96 -7.29
C GLU A 65 -1.10 -19.21 -7.99
N THR A 66 -1.31 -18.61 -9.17
CA THR A 66 -0.31 -17.69 -9.75
C THR A 66 -0.59 -16.29 -9.24
N LEU A 67 0.38 -15.72 -8.52
CA LEU A 67 0.23 -14.42 -7.89
C LEU A 67 0.99 -13.35 -8.66
N PHE A 68 0.37 -12.17 -8.73
CA PHE A 68 0.99 -10.98 -9.30
C PHE A 68 1.02 -9.88 -8.24
N CYS A 69 2.14 -9.21 -8.15
CA CYS A 69 2.25 -7.92 -7.52
C CYS A 69 1.77 -6.87 -8.53
N ARG A 70 0.76 -6.09 -8.17
CA ARG A 70 0.19 -5.02 -9.01
C ARG A 70 0.10 -3.73 -8.22
N LEU A 71 0.66 -2.65 -8.76
CA LEU A 71 0.63 -1.34 -8.13
C LEU A 71 0.39 -0.24 -9.18
N ASP A 72 -0.57 0.64 -8.90
CA ASP A 72 -0.85 1.81 -9.73
C ASP A 72 -0.31 3.10 -9.11
N ILE A 73 -0.27 3.18 -7.78
CA ILE A 73 -0.04 4.43 -7.05
C ILE A 73 0.77 4.25 -5.76
N ILE A 74 1.39 5.36 -5.33
CA ILE A 74 1.65 5.65 -3.92
C ILE A 74 0.52 6.56 -3.42
N TYR A 75 -0.03 6.27 -2.23
CA TYR A 75 -1.06 7.07 -1.58
C TYR A 75 -0.57 7.58 -0.22
N GLY A 76 -0.25 8.87 -0.15
CA GLY A 76 0.53 9.46 0.94
C GLY A 76 1.93 8.86 0.94
N ASP A 77 2.24 8.06 1.95
CA ASP A 77 3.53 7.39 2.10
C ASP A 77 3.45 5.87 1.90
N TYR A 78 2.34 5.38 1.33
CA TYR A 78 2.09 3.94 1.21
C TYR A 78 2.11 3.48 -0.25
N TYR A 79 2.86 2.42 -0.52
CA TYR A 79 2.72 1.62 -1.73
C TYR A 79 1.43 0.80 -1.65
N ILE A 80 0.55 0.93 -2.64
CA ILE A 80 -0.77 0.28 -2.63
C ILE A 80 -0.77 -0.90 -3.60
N PHE A 81 -0.63 -2.11 -3.06
CA PHE A 81 -0.64 -3.34 -3.85
C PHE A 81 -2.03 -3.95 -3.92
N LYS A 82 -2.47 -4.28 -5.14
CA LYS A 82 -3.76 -4.93 -5.39
C LYS A 82 -3.63 -6.44 -5.31
N LYS A 83 -4.46 -7.06 -4.46
CA LYS A 83 -4.57 -8.53 -4.34
C LYS A 83 -5.22 -9.14 -5.58
N GLU A 84 -6.31 -8.54 -6.04
CA GLU A 84 -7.08 -9.01 -7.20
C GLU A 84 -6.99 -8.01 -8.36
N TRP A 85 -7.23 -8.51 -9.58
CA TRP A 85 -7.40 -7.62 -10.71
C TRP A 85 -8.75 -6.92 -10.61
N GLU A 86 -8.71 -5.62 -10.39
CA GLU A 86 -9.89 -4.76 -10.49
C GLU A 86 -9.82 -4.00 -11.81
N PRO A 87 -10.82 -4.13 -12.71
CA PRO A 87 -10.85 -3.34 -13.93
C PRO A 87 -10.97 -1.86 -13.58
N TYR A 88 -9.93 -1.09 -13.91
CA TYR A 88 -9.97 0.34 -13.75
C TYR A 88 -10.93 0.98 -14.76
N ASN A 89 -11.98 1.64 -14.26
CA ASN A 89 -12.93 2.32 -15.14
C ASN A 89 -12.41 3.72 -15.51
N LEU A 90 -11.80 3.80 -16.70
CA LEU A 90 -11.27 5.03 -17.29
C LEU A 90 -12.29 6.19 -17.38
N LYS A 91 -13.60 5.89 -17.51
CA LYS A 91 -14.64 6.93 -17.59
C LYS A 91 -14.89 7.59 -16.24
N THR A 92 -14.89 6.79 -15.17
CA THR A 92 -15.19 7.28 -13.81
C THR A 92 -13.96 7.75 -13.06
N GLY A 93 -12.80 7.18 -13.38
CA GLY A 93 -11.58 7.39 -12.61
C GLY A 93 -11.65 6.83 -11.19
N ASN A 94 -12.63 5.98 -10.89
CA ASN A 94 -12.81 5.44 -9.56
C ASN A 94 -11.74 4.40 -9.26
N TYR A 95 -10.88 4.73 -8.31
CA TYR A 95 -9.85 3.85 -7.79
C TYR A 95 -10.21 3.41 -6.37
N ASN A 96 -10.46 2.12 -6.18
CA ASN A 96 -10.72 1.55 -4.87
C ASN A 96 -9.42 1.53 -4.05
N LEU A 97 -9.48 1.84 -2.76
CA LEU A 97 -8.30 1.88 -1.89
C LEU A 97 -7.99 0.57 -1.16
N SER A 98 -8.75 -0.50 -1.39
CA SER A 98 -8.48 -1.83 -0.85
C SER A 98 -7.22 -2.42 -1.45
N GLY A 99 -6.50 -3.19 -0.64
CA GLY A 99 -5.26 -3.83 -1.01
C GLY A 99 -4.34 -4.04 0.19
N ILE A 100 -3.10 -4.40 -0.11
CA ILE A 100 -2.02 -4.44 0.86
C ILE A 100 -1.23 -3.15 0.76
N TRP A 101 -1.23 -2.40 1.85
CA TRP A 101 -0.53 -1.14 1.97
C TRP A 101 0.82 -1.40 2.64
N ILE A 102 1.89 -0.90 2.03
CA ILE A 102 3.24 -0.98 2.60
C ILE A 102 3.74 0.43 2.82
N ASN A 103 4.01 0.77 4.09
CA ASN A 103 4.55 2.07 4.44
C ASN A 103 5.97 2.21 3.86
N GLY A 104 6.21 3.23 3.05
CA GLY A 104 7.48 3.48 2.38
C GLY A 104 8.60 3.96 3.30
N TYR A 105 8.33 4.27 4.57
CA TYR A 105 9.35 4.61 5.57
C TYR A 105 9.65 3.45 6.52
N THR A 106 8.64 2.70 6.96
CA THR A 106 8.77 1.67 8.00
C THR A 106 8.72 0.24 7.46
N GLY A 107 8.10 0.02 6.30
CA GLY A 107 7.87 -1.31 5.74
C GLY A 107 6.71 -2.04 6.40
N GLU A 108 5.98 -1.37 7.31
CA GLU A 108 4.80 -1.92 7.95
C GLU A 108 3.72 -2.25 6.92
N ILE A 109 3.07 -3.39 7.13
CA ILE A 109 2.02 -3.91 6.28
C ILE A 109 0.68 -3.62 6.91
N GLU A 110 -0.22 -3.02 6.15
CA GLU A 110 -1.62 -2.85 6.53
C GLU A 110 -2.51 -3.47 5.45
N GLU A 111 -3.36 -4.43 5.84
CA GLU A 111 -4.38 -4.96 4.95
C GLU A 111 -5.65 -4.11 5.05
N VAL A 112 -5.99 -3.44 3.96
CA VAL A 112 -7.12 -2.51 3.90
C VAL A 112 -8.22 -3.11 3.04
N THR A 113 -9.40 -3.27 3.61
CA THR A 113 -10.64 -3.59 2.88
C THR A 113 -11.62 -2.44 3.07
N THR A 114 -11.98 -1.78 1.96
CA THR A 114 -12.82 -0.57 2.00
C THR A 114 -13.63 -0.38 0.71
N HIS A 115 -14.82 0.20 0.86
CA HIS A 115 -15.59 0.70 -0.28
C HIS A 115 -15.22 2.14 -0.67
N LYS A 116 -14.20 2.72 -0.01
CA LYS A 116 -13.72 4.06 -0.33
C LYS A 116 -13.05 4.05 -1.70
N ASN A 117 -13.58 4.86 -2.60
CA ASN A 117 -12.99 5.17 -3.87
C ASN A 117 -12.42 6.59 -3.85
N ILE A 118 -11.28 6.77 -4.50
CA ILE A 118 -10.74 8.09 -4.83
C ILE A 118 -10.77 8.26 -6.34
N ARG A 119 -10.93 9.51 -6.78
CA ARG A 119 -10.85 9.82 -8.21
C ARG A 119 -9.38 9.97 -8.59
N ILE A 120 -8.92 9.06 -9.43
CA ILE A 120 -7.62 9.12 -10.11
C ILE A 120 -7.93 9.31 -11.60
N ILE A 121 -7.07 9.99 -12.33
CA ILE A 121 -7.18 10.06 -13.79
C ILE A 121 -5.91 9.45 -14.33
N LEU A 122 -6.01 8.17 -14.70
CA LEU A 122 -4.95 7.43 -15.35
C LEU A 122 -5.04 7.75 -16.85
N GLU A 123 -4.00 8.34 -17.43
CA GLU A 123 -3.98 8.66 -18.86
C GLU A 123 -4.08 7.37 -19.70
N PRO A 124 -5.12 7.19 -20.54
CA PRO A 124 -5.42 5.91 -21.20
C PRO A 124 -4.30 5.33 -22.06
N SER A 125 -3.44 6.19 -22.63
CA SER A 125 -2.35 5.79 -23.54
C SER A 125 -0.98 5.68 -22.86
N LYS A 126 -0.87 6.04 -21.57
CA LYS A 126 0.41 6.06 -20.84
C LYS A 126 0.42 5.25 -19.56
N HIS A 127 -0.75 4.94 -19.00
CA HIS A 127 -0.82 4.21 -17.75
C HIS A 127 -0.72 2.70 -17.95
N LEU A 128 0.40 2.13 -17.52
CA LEU A 128 0.57 0.70 -17.32
C LEU A 128 0.93 0.49 -15.85
N PRO A 129 0.16 -0.30 -15.08
CA PRO A 129 0.51 -0.59 -13.70
C PRO A 129 1.89 -1.24 -13.61
N TYR A 130 2.55 -1.06 -12.47
CA TYR A 130 3.63 -1.95 -12.10
C TYR A 130 3.06 -3.36 -11.95
N VAL A 131 3.64 -4.32 -12.67
CA VAL A 131 3.25 -5.73 -12.58
C VAL A 131 4.50 -6.58 -12.46
N LYS A 132 4.59 -7.38 -11.40
CA LYS A 132 5.65 -8.37 -11.21
C LYS A 132 5.04 -9.72 -10.85
N LYS A 133 5.41 -10.78 -11.56
CA LYS A 133 5.01 -12.14 -11.21
C LYS A 133 5.72 -12.55 -9.92
N ILE A 134 4.98 -13.07 -8.96
CA ILE A 134 5.54 -13.61 -7.72
C ILE A 134 5.91 -15.07 -7.97
N ILE A 135 7.19 -15.39 -7.76
CA ILE A 135 7.72 -16.75 -7.91
C ILE A 135 7.82 -17.36 -6.53
N ASP A 136 7.17 -18.52 -6.36
CA ASP A 136 7.27 -19.34 -5.15
C ASP A 136 8.46 -20.30 -5.34
N ASN A 137 9.62 -19.96 -4.77
CA ASN A 137 10.79 -20.84 -4.80
C ASN A 137 10.59 -21.97 -3.78
N LYS A 138 9.75 -22.95 -4.15
CA LYS A 138 9.56 -24.18 -3.36
C LYS A 138 10.80 -25.09 -3.32
N GLU A 139 11.87 -24.77 -4.05
CA GLU A 139 13.06 -25.63 -4.22
C GLU A 139 14.06 -25.65 -3.05
N ASN A 140 13.85 -24.88 -1.97
CA ASN A 140 14.77 -24.87 -0.81
C ASN A 140 14.09 -25.30 0.51
N ARG A 141 13.13 -26.24 0.47
CA ARG A 141 12.56 -26.86 1.67
C ARG A 141 12.78 -28.36 1.69
#